data_AF-A0A7X9E217-F1
#
_entry.id   AF-A0A7X9E217-F1
#
_cell.length_a   1.000
_cell.length_b   1.000
_cell.length_c   1.000
_cell.angle_alpha   90.00
_cell.angle_beta   90.00
_cell.angle_gamma   90.00
#
_symmetry.space_group_name_H-M   'P 1'
#
loop_
_entity.id
_entity.type
_entity.pdbx_description
1 polymer ?
#
loop_
_entity_poly.entity_id
_entity_poly.type
_entity_poly.pdbx_seq_one_letter_code
_entity_poly.pdbx_strand_id
1 'polypeptide(L)'
;MKNWVKTPHTVVPESTRFEFMQSAVHENEVHGEVIHSPLYTEAMHWAHYLAMGMSILFAGLGILLAFIIYQWKKLSADKMADKVKPLYNFSLNKWYLDEAYDATAISGTLNFSKILSWFDNTIVDGAVNGSAWLGRFLSRISGWFDTFVVDGFVNFTAFFSGFIGFAFRKLQTGKVQTYLVFVVFAVIILLLFFKPF
;
A
#
# COMPACT_ATOMS: atom_id res chain seq x y z
N MET A 1 31.14 39.06 10.97
CA MET A 1 29.77 38.66 10.60
C MET A 1 29.79 38.09 9.18
N LYS A 2 28.92 37.13 8.86
CA LYS A 2 29.03 36.17 7.75
C LYS A 2 28.62 36.81 6.39
N ASN A 3 29.54 36.91 5.43
CA ASN A 3 29.41 37.61 4.12
C ASN A 3 28.32 37.08 3.14
N TRP A 4 27.51 36.09 3.52
CA TRP A 4 26.52 35.44 2.62
C TRP A 4 25.08 35.92 2.85
N VAL A 5 24.81 36.60 3.96
CA VAL A 5 23.50 37.24 4.19
C VAL A 5 23.60 38.69 3.69
N LYS A 6 23.20 38.92 2.43
CA LYS A 6 22.98 40.28 1.93
C LYS A 6 21.76 40.84 2.65
N THR A 7 21.93 41.89 3.44
CA THR A 7 20.78 42.60 4.00
C THR A 7 19.90 43.11 2.85
N PRO A 8 18.57 43.05 2.99
CA PRO A 8 17.67 43.59 1.96
C PRO A 8 17.96 45.08 1.81
N HIS A 9 18.46 45.47 0.64
CA HIS A 9 18.63 46.86 0.26
C HIS A 9 17.32 47.34 -0.34
N THR A 10 16.89 48.55 0.03
CA THR A 10 15.68 49.14 -0.56
C THR A 10 15.95 49.46 -2.03
N VAL A 11 15.10 48.99 -2.94
CA VAL A 11 15.22 49.23 -4.40
C VAL A 11 14.82 50.66 -4.79
N VAL A 12 14.33 51.45 -3.82
CA VAL A 12 13.79 52.79 -4.01
C VAL A 12 14.91 53.84 -3.91
N PRO A 13 15.15 54.68 -4.95
CA PRO A 13 16.13 55.77 -4.92
C PRO A 13 15.86 56.75 -3.78
N GLU A 14 16.92 57.27 -3.14
CA GLU A 14 16.79 58.16 -1.97
C GLU A 14 15.92 59.40 -2.22
N SER A 15 15.98 59.97 -3.43
CA SER A 15 15.18 61.12 -3.85
C SER A 15 13.67 60.90 -3.84
N THR A 16 13.23 59.64 -3.86
CA THR A 16 11.81 59.25 -3.85
C THR A 16 11.34 58.70 -2.50
N ARG A 17 12.22 58.62 -1.50
CA ARG A 17 11.90 58.16 -0.15
C ARG A 17 11.29 59.31 0.64
N PHE A 18 10.23 59.01 1.40
CA PHE A 18 9.74 59.91 2.43
C PHE A 18 10.88 60.31 3.37
N GLU A 19 10.87 61.56 3.83
CA GLU A 19 11.94 62.21 4.60
C GLU A 19 12.39 61.36 5.81
N PHE A 20 11.45 60.74 6.52
CA PHE A 20 11.74 59.85 7.65
C PHE A 20 12.47 58.56 7.25
N MET A 21 12.39 58.12 5.99
CA MET A 21 13.08 56.92 5.49
C MET A 21 14.50 57.20 4.98
N GLN A 22 14.92 58.46 4.88
CA GLN A 22 16.26 58.84 4.44
C GLN A 22 17.24 58.66 5.62
N SER A 23 18.38 58.00 5.40
CA SER A 23 19.41 57.84 6.43
C SER A 23 20.17 59.15 6.60
N ALA A 24 20.16 59.72 7.80
CA ALA A 24 20.81 60.99 8.13
C ALA A 24 22.35 60.92 8.23
N VAL A 25 23.02 60.06 7.46
CA VAL A 25 24.46 59.82 7.57
C VAL A 25 25.16 60.26 6.28
N HIS A 26 25.85 61.40 6.36
CA HIS A 26 26.90 61.76 5.41
C HIS A 26 28.01 60.71 5.41
N GLU A 27 28.59 60.49 4.23
CA GLU A 27 29.74 59.62 3.95
C GLU A 27 30.75 59.56 5.11
N ASN A 28 30.90 58.37 5.72
CA ASN A 28 32.16 57.65 5.93
C ASN A 28 31.92 56.44 6.86
N GLU A 29 32.60 55.33 6.53
CA GLU A 29 32.66 54.05 7.27
C GLU A 29 31.45 53.10 7.15
N VAL A 30 31.49 52.29 6.09
CA VAL A 30 30.68 51.09 5.89
C VAL A 30 31.26 49.94 6.71
N HIS A 31 30.85 49.79 7.98
CA HIS A 31 31.00 48.52 8.70
C HIS A 31 29.86 48.30 9.71
N GLY A 32 28.94 47.41 9.35
CA GLY A 32 28.06 46.72 10.30
C GLY A 32 26.71 47.39 10.49
N GLU A 33 25.66 46.63 10.20
CA GLU A 33 24.27 46.89 10.59
C GLU A 33 23.73 48.27 10.16
N VAL A 34 23.10 48.33 8.98
CA VAL A 34 22.00 49.29 8.78
C VAL A 34 21.07 49.13 10.00
N ILE A 35 20.27 50.10 10.39
CA ILE A 35 18.82 49.97 10.24
C ILE A 35 18.20 51.22 10.88
N HIS A 36 17.68 52.11 10.03
CA HIS A 36 16.78 53.23 10.30
C HIS A 36 17.37 54.55 10.86
N SER A 37 16.96 55.68 10.25
CA SER A 37 17.30 57.02 10.76
C SER A 37 16.66 57.25 12.14
N PRO A 38 17.20 58.15 12.98
CA PRO A 38 16.59 58.50 14.28
C PRO A 38 15.11 58.91 14.13
N LEU A 39 14.77 59.54 13.01
CA LEU A 39 13.43 59.97 12.66
C LEU A 39 12.51 58.80 12.30
N TYR A 40 13.03 57.75 11.66
CA TYR A 40 12.31 56.51 11.40
C TYR A 40 12.03 55.72 12.68
N THR A 41 13.01 55.59 13.57
CA THR A 41 12.83 54.85 14.83
C THR A 41 11.81 55.56 15.72
N GLU A 42 11.86 56.88 15.82
CA GLU A 42 10.84 57.69 16.49
C GLU A 42 9.45 57.54 15.85
N ALA A 43 9.38 57.59 14.51
CA ALA A 43 8.16 57.35 13.73
C ALA A 43 7.62 55.91 13.89
N MET A 44 8.46 54.91 14.19
CA MET A 44 8.00 53.56 14.48
C MET A 44 7.58 53.43 15.93
N HIS A 45 8.30 54.02 16.87
CA HIS A 45 7.98 53.93 18.29
C HIS A 45 6.58 54.47 18.60
N TRP A 46 6.16 55.61 18.05
CA TRP A 46 4.78 56.11 18.30
C TRP A 46 3.70 55.16 17.78
N ALA A 47 3.89 54.59 16.58
CA ALA A 47 2.94 53.65 15.98
C ALA A 47 2.86 52.34 16.78
N HIS A 48 4.00 51.85 17.28
CA HIS A 48 4.06 50.63 18.08
C HIS A 48 3.41 50.82 19.45
N TYR A 49 3.66 51.95 20.14
CA TYR A 49 3.02 52.23 21.43
C TYR A 49 1.50 52.37 21.28
N LEU A 50 1.04 53.04 20.22
CA LEU A 50 -0.39 53.14 19.93
C LEU A 50 -1.00 51.77 19.65
N ALA A 51 -0.37 50.96 18.79
CA ALA A 51 -0.86 49.61 18.48
C ALA A 51 -0.89 48.70 19.72
N MET A 52 0.14 48.75 20.57
CA MET A 52 0.17 48.02 21.84
C MET A 52 -0.93 48.47 22.79
N GLY A 53 -1.11 49.79 22.96
CA GLY A 53 -2.16 50.35 23.80
C GLY A 53 -3.55 49.94 23.33
N MET A 54 -3.82 50.03 22.02
CA MET A 54 -5.09 49.60 21.42
C MET A 54 -5.33 48.10 21.58
N SER A 55 -4.30 47.26 21.41
CA SER A 55 -4.40 45.82 21.60
C SER A 55 -4.77 45.44 23.02
N ILE A 56 -4.08 46.01 24.02
CA ILE A 56 -4.37 45.76 25.43
C ILE A 56 -5.78 46.26 25.79
N LEU A 57 -6.17 47.42 25.26
CA LEU A 57 -7.51 47.96 25.44
C LEU A 57 -8.58 47.02 24.89
N PHE A 58 -8.45 46.55 23.64
CA PHE A 58 -9.42 45.62 23.04
C PHE A 58 -9.46 44.27 23.75
N ALA A 59 -8.31 43.73 24.15
CA ALA A 59 -8.24 42.50 24.94
C ALA A 59 -8.96 42.68 26.29
N GLY A 60 -8.70 43.80 26.98
CA GLY A 60 -9.38 44.15 28.23
C GLY A 60 -10.90 44.30 28.05
N LEU A 61 -11.35 44.97 27.00
CA LEU A 61 -12.77 45.08 26.66
C LEU A 61 -13.41 43.71 26.38
N GLY A 62 -12.73 42.83 25.65
CA GLY A 62 -13.21 41.47 25.37
C GLY A 62 -13.37 40.64 26.65
N ILE A 63 -12.39 40.69 27.54
CA ILE A 63 -12.45 40.01 28.85
C ILE A 63 -13.57 40.60 29.71
N LEU A 64 -13.68 41.93 29.77
CA LEU A 64 -14.73 42.61 30.52
C LEU A 64 -16.12 42.21 30.01
N LEU A 65 -16.32 42.14 28.69
CA LEU A 65 -17.57 41.68 28.09
C LEU A 65 -17.88 40.22 28.48
N ALA A 66 -16.87 39.33 28.43
CA ALA A 66 -17.03 37.95 28.88
C ALA A 66 -17.40 37.87 30.37
N PHE A 67 -16.78 38.68 31.23
CA PHE A 67 -17.13 38.75 32.66
C PHE A 67 -18.57 39.23 32.89
N ILE A 68 -19.04 40.24 32.16
CA ILE A 68 -20.43 40.71 32.24
C ILE A 68 -21.43 39.60 31.90
N ILE A 69 -21.13 38.80 30.87
CA ILE A 69 -22.01 37.74 30.36
C ILE A 69 -21.98 36.52 31.28
N TYR A 70 -20.79 35.99 31.61
CA TYR A 70 -20.65 34.71 32.30
C TYR A 70 -20.60 34.83 33.82
N GLN A 71 -19.90 35.84 34.37
CA GLN A 71 -19.72 35.99 35.82
C GLN A 71 -20.86 36.80 36.45
N TRP A 72 -21.15 37.98 35.90
CA TRP A 72 -22.20 38.85 36.45
C TRP A 72 -23.60 38.54 35.92
N LYS A 73 -23.71 37.70 34.88
CA LYS A 73 -24.98 37.24 34.30
C LYS A 73 -25.98 38.37 33.99
N LYS A 74 -25.49 39.59 33.73
CA LYS A 74 -26.33 40.75 33.40
C LYS A 74 -26.91 40.64 32.00
N LEU A 75 -26.22 39.92 31.11
CA LEU A 75 -26.70 39.54 29.78
C LEU A 75 -26.84 38.02 29.74
N SER A 76 -27.96 37.54 29.20
CA SER A 76 -28.16 36.11 28.94
C SER A 76 -27.45 35.71 27.64
N ALA A 77 -26.47 34.82 27.75
CA ALA A 77 -25.78 34.24 26.60
C ALA A 77 -26.76 33.50 25.67
N ASP A 78 -27.73 32.76 26.23
CA ASP A 78 -28.72 32.00 25.46
C ASP A 78 -29.60 32.91 24.60
N LYS A 79 -30.10 34.02 25.14
CA LYS A 79 -30.89 35.00 24.38
C LYS A 79 -30.09 35.66 23.26
N MET A 80 -28.78 35.77 23.41
CA MET A 80 -27.90 36.27 22.35
C MET A 80 -27.67 35.18 21.30
N ALA A 81 -27.43 33.93 21.71
CA ALA A 81 -27.25 32.78 20.82
C ALA A 81 -28.49 32.54 19.94
N ASP A 82 -29.70 32.70 20.49
CA ASP A 82 -30.95 32.57 19.73
C ASP A 82 -31.07 33.59 18.59
N LYS A 83 -30.52 34.81 18.76
CA LYS A 83 -30.52 35.84 17.70
C LYS A 83 -29.54 35.56 16.57
N VAL A 84 -28.46 34.83 16.85
CA VAL A 84 -27.41 34.47 15.87
C VAL A 84 -27.30 32.96 15.69
N LYS A 85 -28.43 32.25 15.82
CA LYS A 85 -28.49 30.79 15.83
C LYS A 85 -27.73 30.08 14.70
N PRO A 86 -27.73 30.57 13.44
CA PRO A 86 -26.92 29.96 12.39
C PRO A 86 -25.41 30.02 12.66
N LEU A 87 -24.90 31.18 13.11
CA LEU A 87 -23.48 31.34 13.46
C LEU A 87 -23.13 30.57 14.74
N TYR A 88 -24.04 30.56 15.72
CA TYR A 88 -23.89 29.78 16.94
C TYR A 88 -23.79 28.29 16.62
N ASN A 89 -24.69 27.75 15.81
CA ASN A 89 -24.65 26.35 15.38
C ASN A 89 -23.39 26.03 14.58
N PHE A 90 -22.92 26.95 13.73
CA PHE A 90 -21.67 26.76 13.00
C PHE A 90 -20.46 26.67 13.95
N SER A 91 -20.36 27.57 14.94
CA SER A 91 -19.32 27.51 15.97
C SER A 91 -19.48 26.29 16.89
N LEU A 92 -20.72 25.91 17.22
CA LEU A 92 -21.06 24.79 18.11
C LEU A 92 -20.67 23.45 17.47
N ASN A 93 -20.97 23.27 16.18
CA ASN A 93 -20.59 22.09 15.41
C ASN A 93 -19.13 22.18 14.90
N LYS A 94 -18.28 22.99 15.55
CA LYS A 94 -16.85 23.12 15.22
C LYS A 94 -16.60 23.31 13.72
N TRP A 95 -17.45 24.11 13.07
CA TRP A 95 -17.38 24.42 11.64
C TRP A 95 -17.64 23.23 10.70
N TYR A 96 -18.23 22.15 11.20
CA TYR A 96 -18.52 20.92 10.46
C TYR A 96 -17.27 20.23 9.86
N LEU A 97 -16.08 20.56 10.36
CA LEU A 97 -14.83 19.98 9.87
C LEU A 97 -14.70 18.51 10.23
N ASP A 98 -15.15 18.14 11.44
CA ASP A 98 -15.11 16.76 11.92
C ASP A 98 -16.01 15.88 11.03
N GLU A 99 -17.23 16.32 10.73
CA GLU A 99 -18.20 15.62 9.87
C GLU A 99 -17.74 15.55 8.41
N ALA A 100 -17.17 16.65 7.90
CA ALA A 100 -16.62 16.67 6.55
C ALA A 100 -15.44 15.69 6.42
N TYR A 101 -14.56 15.63 7.43
CA TYR A 101 -13.43 14.70 7.46
C TYR A 101 -13.89 13.25 7.55
N ASP A 102 -14.89 12.97 8.40
CA ASP A 102 -15.47 11.64 8.53
C ASP A 102 -16.16 11.17 7.24
N ALA A 103 -16.91 12.06 6.59
CA ALA A 103 -17.60 11.74 5.33
C ALA A 103 -16.65 11.58 4.14
N THR A 104 -15.54 12.35 4.10
CA THR A 104 -14.62 12.36 2.95
C THR A 104 -13.46 11.40 3.15
N ALA A 105 -12.58 11.69 4.11
CA ALA A 105 -11.35 10.93 4.30
C ALA A 105 -11.66 9.55 4.89
N ILE A 106 -12.36 9.50 6.03
CA ILE A 106 -12.57 8.23 6.74
C ILE A 106 -13.51 7.32 5.95
N SER A 107 -14.73 7.77 5.69
CA SER A 107 -15.74 6.99 4.97
C SER A 107 -15.32 6.68 3.54
N GLY A 108 -14.65 7.62 2.85
CA GLY A 108 -14.10 7.40 1.52
C GLY A 108 -13.06 6.29 1.51
N THR A 109 -12.08 6.33 2.41
CA THR A 109 -11.04 5.29 2.51
C THR A 109 -11.61 3.94 2.93
N LEU A 110 -12.56 3.90 3.87
CA LEU A 110 -13.20 2.66 4.31
C LEU A 110 -14.00 2.01 3.18
N ASN A 111 -14.77 2.79 2.42
CA ASN A 111 -15.54 2.27 1.29
C ASN A 111 -14.62 1.77 0.17
N PHE A 112 -13.54 2.50 -0.11
CA PHE A 112 -12.54 2.07 -1.07
C PHE A 112 -11.87 0.75 -0.65
N SER A 113 -11.51 0.61 0.63
CA SER A 113 -10.95 -0.61 1.19
C SER A 113 -11.91 -1.80 1.06
N LYS A 114 -13.21 -1.60 1.32
CA LYS A 114 -14.24 -2.64 1.12
C LYS A 114 -14.32 -3.11 -0.33
N ILE A 115 -14.22 -2.19 -1.29
CA ILE A 115 -14.22 -2.53 -2.73
C ILE A 115 -13.00 -3.39 -3.07
N LEU A 116 -11.81 -3.01 -2.59
CA LEU A 116 -10.59 -3.79 -2.81
C LEU A 116 -10.68 -5.18 -2.18
N SER A 117 -11.21 -5.27 -0.96
CA SER A 117 -11.41 -6.57 -0.29
C SER A 117 -12.41 -7.45 -1.03
N TRP A 118 -13.50 -6.88 -1.54
CA TRP A 118 -14.45 -7.62 -2.37
C TRP A 118 -13.81 -8.12 -3.67
N PHE A 119 -12.98 -7.29 -4.32
CA PHE A 119 -12.25 -7.67 -5.53
C PHE A 119 -11.31 -8.85 -5.28
N ASP A 120 -10.51 -8.80 -4.20
CA ASP A 120 -9.58 -9.87 -3.84
C ASP A 120 -10.32 -11.19 -3.56
N ASN A 121 -11.30 -11.15 -2.64
CA ASN A 121 -12.06 -12.34 -2.24
C ASN A 121 -12.93 -12.93 -3.36
N THR A 122 -13.31 -12.15 -4.37
CA THR A 122 -14.21 -12.64 -5.44
C THR A 122 -13.41 -13.01 -6.68
N ILE A 123 -12.55 -12.12 -7.16
CA ILE A 123 -11.87 -12.26 -8.44
C ILE A 123 -10.56 -13.01 -8.28
N VAL A 124 -9.72 -12.60 -7.32
CA VAL A 124 -8.40 -13.23 -7.11
C VAL A 124 -8.58 -14.65 -6.57
N ASP A 125 -9.34 -14.80 -5.49
CA ASP A 125 -9.66 -16.11 -4.92
C ASP A 125 -10.44 -16.98 -5.91
N GLY A 126 -11.35 -16.39 -6.68
CA GLY A 126 -12.06 -17.09 -7.75
C GLY A 126 -11.10 -17.66 -8.81
N ALA A 127 -10.12 -16.87 -9.25
CA ALA A 127 -9.12 -17.31 -10.22
C ALA A 127 -8.21 -18.41 -9.67
N VAL A 128 -7.77 -18.28 -8.41
CA VAL A 128 -6.93 -19.29 -7.75
C VAL A 128 -7.70 -20.60 -7.58
N ASN A 129 -8.93 -20.54 -7.07
CA ASN A 129 -9.78 -21.72 -6.92
C ASN A 129 -10.13 -22.37 -8.26
N GLY A 130 -10.36 -21.57 -9.30
CA GLY A 130 -10.55 -22.05 -10.67
C GLY A 130 -9.33 -22.79 -11.20
N SER A 131 -8.14 -22.24 -10.97
CA SER A 131 -6.86 -22.86 -11.34
C SER A 131 -6.65 -24.19 -10.60
N ALA A 132 -6.96 -24.21 -9.30
CA ALA A 132 -6.89 -25.43 -8.49
C ALA A 132 -7.91 -26.49 -8.92
N TRP A 133 -9.12 -26.08 -9.32
CA TRP A 133 -10.11 -26.99 -9.89
C TRP A 133 -9.62 -27.59 -11.21
N LEU A 134 -9.07 -26.77 -12.11
CA LEU A 134 -8.53 -27.22 -13.40
C LEU A 134 -7.36 -28.20 -13.21
N GLY A 135 -6.44 -27.89 -12.30
CA GLY A 135 -5.33 -28.78 -11.96
C GLY A 135 -5.84 -30.15 -11.46
N ARG A 136 -6.78 -30.16 -10.51
CA ARG A 136 -7.38 -31.41 -10.02
C ARG A 136 -8.13 -32.18 -11.10
N PHE A 137 -8.80 -31.48 -12.03
CA PHE A 137 -9.46 -32.10 -13.17
C PHE A 137 -8.46 -32.80 -14.09
N LEU A 138 -7.37 -32.14 -14.45
CA LEU A 138 -6.30 -32.72 -15.26
C LEU A 138 -5.64 -33.91 -14.56
N SER A 139 -5.38 -33.81 -13.25
CA SER A 139 -4.84 -34.93 -12.48
C SER A 139 -5.78 -36.14 -12.47
N ARG A 140 -7.10 -35.93 -12.39
CA ARG A 140 -8.09 -37.03 -12.48
C ARG A 140 -8.08 -37.68 -13.86
N ILE A 141 -7.96 -36.91 -14.93
CA ILE A 141 -7.84 -37.45 -16.29
C ILE A 141 -6.57 -38.28 -16.42
N SER A 142 -5.43 -37.76 -15.95
CA SER A 142 -4.15 -38.47 -15.98
C SER A 142 -4.22 -39.77 -15.17
N GLY A 143 -4.82 -39.74 -13.97
CA GLY A 143 -4.99 -40.93 -13.14
C GLY A 143 -5.90 -41.97 -13.78
N TRP A 144 -7.01 -41.54 -14.39
CA TRP A 144 -7.86 -42.45 -15.15
C TRP A 144 -7.11 -43.09 -16.33
N PHE A 145 -6.33 -42.30 -17.08
CA PHE A 145 -5.53 -42.82 -18.18
C PHE A 145 -4.49 -43.85 -17.70
N ASP A 146 -3.81 -43.57 -16.59
CA ASP A 146 -2.83 -44.48 -16.00
C ASP A 146 -3.48 -45.83 -15.61
N THR A 147 -4.58 -45.79 -14.84
CA THR A 147 -5.24 -47.02 -14.37
C THR A 147 -5.91 -47.83 -15.49
N PHE A 148 -6.47 -47.19 -16.51
CA PHE A 148 -7.15 -47.91 -17.59
C PHE A 148 -6.22 -48.33 -18.72
N VAL A 149 -5.32 -47.43 -19.13
CA VAL A 149 -4.48 -47.64 -20.30
C VAL A 149 -3.16 -48.25 -19.86
N VAL A 150 -2.39 -47.57 -19.01
CA VAL A 150 -1.04 -48.00 -18.63
C VAL A 150 -1.07 -49.33 -17.88
N ASP A 151 -1.83 -49.39 -16.78
CA ASP A 151 -1.99 -50.63 -16.00
C ASP A 151 -2.66 -51.73 -16.82
N GLY A 152 -3.58 -51.37 -17.72
CA GLY A 152 -4.20 -52.32 -18.66
C GLY A 152 -3.15 -53.00 -19.55
N PHE A 153 -2.25 -52.21 -20.15
CA PHE A 153 -1.14 -52.73 -20.97
C PHE A 153 -0.13 -53.55 -20.16
N VAL A 154 0.21 -53.11 -18.96
CA VAL A 154 1.14 -53.84 -18.07
C VAL A 154 0.54 -55.19 -17.67
N ASN A 155 -0.72 -55.21 -17.22
CA ASN A 155 -1.42 -56.43 -16.84
C ASN A 155 -1.59 -57.40 -18.01
N PHE A 156 -1.88 -56.88 -19.21
CA PHE A 156 -1.92 -57.70 -20.42
C PHE A 156 -0.56 -58.33 -20.72
N THR A 157 0.53 -57.56 -20.61
CA THR A 157 1.90 -58.06 -20.82
C THR A 157 2.26 -59.13 -19.80
N ALA A 158 1.91 -58.91 -18.52
CA ALA A 158 2.11 -59.89 -17.46
C ALA A 158 1.32 -61.18 -17.70
N PHE A 159 0.05 -61.07 -18.10
CA PHE A 159 -0.78 -62.21 -18.49
C PHE A 159 -0.17 -62.98 -19.66
N PHE A 160 0.27 -62.28 -20.71
CA PHE A 160 0.86 -62.89 -21.89
C PHE A 160 2.17 -63.63 -21.57
N SER A 161 3.05 -63.02 -20.78
CA SER A 161 4.28 -63.65 -20.28
C SER A 161 3.96 -64.90 -19.44
N GLY A 162 2.98 -64.81 -18.53
CA GLY A 162 2.52 -65.93 -17.71
C GLY A 162 1.96 -67.08 -18.56
N PHE A 163 1.16 -66.76 -19.59
CA PHE A 163 0.63 -67.74 -20.53
C PHE A 163 1.74 -68.52 -21.24
N ILE A 164 2.77 -67.81 -21.74
CA ILE A 164 3.96 -68.44 -22.33
C ILE A 164 4.64 -69.34 -21.30
N GLY A 165 4.88 -68.85 -20.09
CA GLY A 165 5.48 -69.64 -19.01
C GLY A 165 4.71 -70.93 -18.71
N PHE A 166 3.37 -70.87 -18.65
CA PHE A 166 2.53 -72.05 -18.48
C PHE A 166 2.61 -73.03 -19.65
N ALA A 167 2.69 -72.54 -20.89
CA ALA A 167 2.87 -73.36 -22.08
C ALA A 167 4.23 -74.09 -22.06
N PHE A 168 5.32 -73.37 -21.75
CA PHE A 168 6.66 -73.95 -21.63
C PHE A 168 6.77 -74.93 -20.44
N ARG A 169 6.06 -74.68 -19.33
CA ARG A 169 6.01 -75.60 -18.20
C ARG A 169 5.47 -76.97 -18.58
N LYS A 170 4.53 -77.06 -19.53
CA LYS A 170 4.02 -78.36 -20.01
C LYS A 170 5.07 -79.17 -20.79
N LEU A 171 6.12 -78.55 -21.33
CA LEU A 171 7.23 -79.25 -21.97
C LEU A 171 8.16 -79.92 -20.95
N GLN A 172 8.16 -79.45 -19.70
CA GLN A 172 8.89 -80.06 -18.60
C GLN A 172 8.05 -81.16 -17.94
N THR A 173 8.18 -82.40 -18.44
CA THR A 173 7.38 -83.56 -18.00
C THR A 173 7.87 -84.21 -16.69
N GLY A 174 9.02 -83.78 -16.15
CA GLY A 174 9.59 -84.29 -14.90
C GLY A 174 10.13 -85.73 -14.96
N LYS A 175 9.96 -86.44 -16.08
CA LYS A 175 10.48 -87.80 -16.28
C LYS A 175 11.86 -87.76 -16.92
N VAL A 176 12.85 -88.36 -16.26
CA VAL A 176 14.27 -88.40 -16.73
C VAL A 176 14.41 -88.95 -18.15
N GLN A 177 13.58 -89.93 -18.53
CA GLN A 177 13.59 -90.53 -19.86
C GLN A 177 13.30 -89.51 -20.98
N THR A 178 12.37 -88.58 -20.77
CA THR A 178 12.03 -87.55 -21.77
C THR A 178 13.23 -86.62 -22.02
N TYR A 179 13.99 -86.27 -20.97
CA TYR A 179 15.18 -85.44 -21.11
C TYR A 179 16.30 -86.15 -21.87
N LEU A 180 16.52 -87.45 -21.61
CA LEU A 180 17.51 -88.24 -22.35
C LEU A 180 17.21 -88.28 -23.85
N VAL A 181 15.94 -88.45 -24.23
CA VAL A 181 15.51 -88.41 -25.64
C VAL A 181 15.81 -87.05 -26.26
N PHE A 182 15.49 -85.94 -25.58
CA PHE A 182 15.81 -84.59 -26.09
C PHE A 182 17.32 -84.36 -26.27
N VAL A 183 18.16 -84.84 -25.36
CA VAL A 183 19.62 -84.71 -25.46
C VAL A 183 20.17 -85.49 -26.66
N VAL A 184 19.75 -86.74 -26.85
CA VAL A 184 20.17 -87.54 -28.01
C VAL A 184 19.73 -86.87 -29.31
N PHE A 185 18.48 -86.36 -29.37
CA PHE A 185 17.98 -85.65 -30.54
C PHE A 185 18.75 -84.36 -30.82
N ALA A 186 19.09 -83.58 -29.78
CA ALA A 186 19.89 -82.36 -29.90
C ALA A 186 21.31 -82.66 -30.40
N VAL A 187 21.95 -83.74 -29.92
CA VAL A 187 23.27 -84.17 -30.39
C VAL A 187 23.24 -84.61 -31.84
N ILE A 188 22.21 -85.36 -32.26
CA ILE A 188 22.04 -85.74 -33.68
C ILE A 188 21.87 -84.51 -34.56
N ILE A 189 21.02 -83.56 -34.16
CA ILE A 189 20.84 -82.30 -34.90
C ILE A 189 22.15 -81.52 -34.97
N LEU A 190 22.86 -81.39 -33.84
CA LEU A 190 24.14 -80.69 -33.80
C LEU A 190 25.16 -81.37 -34.73
N LEU A 191 25.25 -82.69 -34.72
CA LEU A 191 26.12 -83.45 -35.61
C LEU A 191 25.72 -83.29 -37.08
N LEU A 192 24.43 -83.23 -37.40
CA LEU A 192 23.97 -82.96 -38.77
C LEU A 192 24.24 -81.52 -39.21
N PHE A 193 24.12 -80.55 -38.30
CA PHE A 193 24.36 -79.14 -38.57
C PHE A 193 25.85 -78.81 -38.68
N PHE A 194 26.68 -79.42 -37.84
CA PHE A 194 28.14 -79.27 -37.85
C PHE A 194 28.86 -80.29 -38.71
N LYS A 195 28.16 -81.23 -39.35
CA LYS A 195 28.77 -82.08 -40.37
C LYS A 195 29.29 -81.17 -41.49
N PRO A 196 30.61 -81.03 -41.66
CA PRO A 196 31.12 -80.36 -42.84
C PRO A 196 30.72 -81.25 -44.02
N PHE A 197 30.33 -80.63 -45.13
CA PHE A 197 30.20 -81.33 -46.41
C PHE A 197 31.42 -82.21 -46.67
#